data_AF-A0A0F9HEA8-F1
#
_entry.id   AF-A0A0F9HEA8-F1
#
_cell.length_a   1.000
_cell.length_b   1.000
_cell.length_c   1.000
_cell.angle_alpha   90.00
_cell.angle_beta   90.00
_cell.angle_gamma   90.00
#
_symmetry.space_group_name_H-M   'P 1'
#
loop_
_entity.id
_entity.type
_entity.pdbx_description
1 polymer ?
#
loop_
_entity_poly.entity_id
_entity_poly.type
_entity_poly.pdbx_seq_one_letter_code
_entity_poly.pdbx_strand_id
1 'polypeptide(L)'
;MKHLHNIVLGLSLILAAPVAGQEGSVFASLALADHGERDFLAARETLMETLLASTGKDDPARTHALLDLSELHLAWMMRQEAAGFLDALDAEALSDDTERRHRTLALALALLDSDTAVGGELGQAVSWSVGWAQGEALRAAAFARLGATDEAARLMPRTVESLGTLSPAMQAAILPDLLEAALAAEDWEVAQALAAEFPKHPELRDGPAYRFLLARASELSGDLLMAFEGYAQAAQGRDAYAQRARLALVRMGRTADVLPLEDALSLLKAARWMWSGDAIARDGVTLLADMAAEQGETDTALWALHNLQRDASKEEAEALLERARAIYG
;
A
#
# COMPACT_ATOMS: atom_id res chain seq x y z
N MET A 1 -1.55 -22.77 -21.54
CA MET A 1 -0.76 -23.83 -20.91
C MET A 1 0.70 -23.44 -20.90
N LYS A 2 1.22 -23.13 -19.71
CA LYS A 2 2.59 -23.28 -19.22
C LYS A 2 3.75 -22.90 -20.15
N HIS A 3 4.25 -21.68 -19.99
CA HIS A 3 5.69 -21.41 -19.98
C HIS A 3 6.00 -20.25 -19.03
N LEU A 4 5.78 -20.47 -17.72
CA LEU A 4 6.50 -19.77 -16.65
C LEU A 4 7.69 -20.66 -16.28
N HIS A 5 8.83 -20.41 -16.90
CA HIS A 5 10.11 -20.99 -16.49
C HIS A 5 10.82 -19.99 -15.59
N ASN A 6 10.87 -20.33 -14.30
CA ASN A 6 12.05 -20.27 -13.45
C ASN A 6 13.07 -19.15 -13.72
N ILE A 7 12.98 -18.09 -12.92
CA ILE A 7 14.19 -17.49 -12.35
C ILE A 7 14.16 -17.82 -10.86
N VAL A 8 14.64 -19.03 -10.59
CA VAL A 8 15.21 -19.41 -9.29
C VAL A 8 16.57 -18.74 -9.23
N LEU A 9 16.67 -17.61 -8.54
CA LEU A 9 17.96 -17.10 -8.08
C LEU A 9 18.19 -17.71 -6.69
N GLY A 10 18.84 -18.88 -6.72
CA GLY A 10 19.31 -19.58 -5.55
C GLY A 10 20.42 -18.80 -4.88
N LEU A 11 20.18 -18.36 -3.65
CA LEU A 11 21.17 -18.39 -2.61
C LEU A 11 20.80 -19.55 -1.69
N SER A 12 21.64 -20.59 -1.73
CA SER A 12 21.55 -21.74 -0.85
C SER A 12 21.75 -21.28 0.61
N LEU A 13 20.65 -21.04 1.32
CA LEU A 13 20.65 -20.97 2.77
C LEU A 13 20.71 -22.41 3.29
N ILE A 14 21.92 -22.85 3.62
CA ILE A 14 22.11 -24.02 4.47
C ILE A 14 21.39 -23.71 5.79
N LEU A 15 20.33 -24.48 6.05
CA LEU A 15 19.62 -24.58 7.32
C LEU A 15 20.62 -24.83 8.46
N ALA A 16 20.90 -23.79 9.22
CA ALA A 16 21.17 -23.92 10.64
C ALA A 16 19.95 -23.33 11.36
N ALA A 17 19.22 -24.16 12.09
CA ALA A 17 18.26 -23.64 13.07
C ALA A 17 19.03 -22.72 14.03
N PRO A 18 18.55 -21.51 14.33
CA PRO A 18 19.23 -20.64 15.28
C PRO A 18 19.33 -21.37 16.61
N VAL A 19 20.57 -21.49 17.08
CA VAL A 19 20.90 -22.01 18.40
C VAL A 19 20.39 -20.97 19.39
N ALA A 20 19.32 -21.31 20.09
CA ALA A 20 18.79 -20.50 21.17
C ALA A 20 19.92 -20.16 22.16
N GLY A 21 20.31 -18.88 22.22
CA GLY A 21 21.09 -18.38 23.36
C GLY A 21 22.21 -17.37 23.12
N GLN A 22 22.41 -16.80 21.93
CA GLN A 22 23.43 -15.74 21.76
C GLN A 22 23.17 -14.74 20.62
N GLU A 23 21.90 -14.44 20.31
CA GLU A 23 21.50 -13.68 19.12
C GLU A 23 20.90 -12.32 19.51
N GLY A 24 21.69 -11.25 19.37
CA GLY A 24 21.13 -9.90 19.31
C GLY A 24 20.32 -9.79 18.03
N SER A 25 19.01 -9.60 18.16
CA SER A 25 18.06 -9.38 17.05
C SER A 25 18.68 -8.51 15.93
N VAL A 26 18.64 -9.00 14.68
CA VAL A 26 19.08 -8.24 13.48
C VAL A 26 18.37 -6.88 13.39
N PHE A 27 17.16 -6.80 13.92
CA PHE A 27 16.33 -5.60 13.96
C PHE A 27 16.37 -4.94 15.33
N ALA A 28 16.35 -3.61 15.36
CA ALA A 28 16.14 -2.88 16.59
C ALA A 28 14.64 -2.87 16.98
N SER A 29 14.36 -2.82 18.27
CA SER A 29 13.01 -2.51 18.74
C SER A 29 12.77 -1.02 18.54
N LEU A 30 11.66 -0.66 17.90
CA LEU A 30 11.22 0.73 17.76
C LEU A 30 10.11 1.01 18.78
N ALA A 31 10.10 2.19 19.38
CA ALA A 31 9.07 2.75 20.24
C ALA A 31 7.99 3.52 19.46
N LEU A 32 7.55 2.99 18.31
CA LEU A 32 6.60 3.66 17.40
C LEU A 32 5.25 3.96 18.07
N ALA A 33 4.68 2.98 18.80
CA ALA A 33 3.44 3.17 19.55
C ALA A 33 3.55 4.32 20.56
N ASP A 34 4.58 4.29 21.41
CA ASP A 34 4.85 5.33 22.41
C ASP A 34 5.02 6.71 21.76
N HIS A 35 5.76 6.80 20.65
CA HIS A 35 5.96 8.06 19.93
C HIS A 35 4.66 8.59 19.29
N GLY A 36 3.75 7.71 18.89
CA GLY A 36 2.44 8.06 18.35
C GLY A 36 1.46 8.62 19.38
N GLU A 37 1.66 8.35 20.67
CA GLU A 37 0.78 8.83 21.76
C GLU A 37 1.28 10.13 22.42
N ARG A 38 2.54 10.49 22.21
CA ARG A 38 3.14 11.70 22.77
C ARG A 38 2.56 12.97 22.13
N ASP A 39 2.64 14.09 22.85
CA ASP A 39 2.48 15.40 22.23
C ASP A 39 3.64 15.63 21.24
N PHE A 40 3.31 15.58 19.94
CA PHE A 40 4.27 15.71 18.86
C PHE A 40 5.13 16.96 18.98
N LEU A 41 4.52 18.11 19.28
CA LEU A 41 5.24 19.39 19.29
C LEU A 41 6.22 19.45 20.47
N ALA A 42 5.77 19.03 21.66
CA ALA A 42 6.61 19.01 22.85
C ALA A 42 7.77 18.00 22.74
N ALA A 43 7.49 16.80 22.21
CA ALA A 43 8.51 15.77 21.99
C ALA A 43 9.55 16.22 20.95
N ARG A 44 9.08 16.83 19.85
CA ARG A 44 9.94 17.38 18.80
C ARG A 44 10.81 18.52 19.32
N GLU A 45 10.25 19.45 20.09
CA GLU A 45 10.99 20.57 20.69
C GLU A 45 12.15 20.05 21.56
N THR A 46 11.86 19.11 22.46
CA THR A 46 12.87 18.49 23.34
C THR A 46 14.02 17.84 22.56
N LEU A 47 13.69 17.08 21.51
CA LEU A 47 14.70 16.43 20.67
C LEU A 47 15.50 17.43 19.83
N MET A 48 14.86 18.49 19.34
CA MET A 48 15.54 19.57 18.61
C MET A 48 16.49 20.36 19.51
N GLU A 49 16.12 20.62 20.77
CA GLU A 49 17.03 21.25 21.75
C GLU A 49 18.26 20.37 22.01
N THR A 50 18.07 19.07 22.17
CA THR A 50 19.17 18.09 22.32
C THR A 50 20.08 18.12 21.08
N LEU A 51 19.49 18.15 19.89
CA LEU A 51 20.24 18.24 18.64
C LEU A 51 21.05 19.54 18.53
N LEU A 52 20.47 20.68 18.95
CA LEU A 52 21.13 21.99 18.94
C LEU A 52 22.24 22.11 19.99
N ALA A 53 22.13 21.39 21.11
CA ALA A 53 23.14 21.36 22.16
C ALA A 53 24.36 20.48 21.82
N SER A 54 24.27 19.64 20.78
CA SER A 54 25.36 18.74 20.37
C SER A 54 26.59 19.49 19.84
N THR A 55 27.76 18.94 20.11
CA THR A 55 29.06 19.62 19.93
C THR A 55 29.76 19.35 18.59
N GLY A 56 29.17 18.52 17.73
CA GLY A 56 29.73 18.17 16.43
C GLY A 56 28.97 17.05 15.72
N LYS A 57 29.41 16.68 14.52
CA LYS A 57 28.80 15.59 13.73
C LYS A 57 28.99 14.22 14.37
N ASP A 58 30.11 14.00 15.05
CA ASP A 58 30.46 12.72 15.66
C ASP A 58 29.97 12.61 17.12
N ASP A 59 29.18 13.59 17.58
CA ASP A 59 28.64 13.60 18.94
C ASP A 59 27.55 12.51 19.08
N PRO A 60 27.70 11.52 19.99
CA PRO A 60 26.69 10.49 20.17
C PRO A 60 25.30 11.04 20.48
N ALA A 61 25.21 12.17 21.21
CA ALA A 61 23.94 12.81 21.52
C ALA A 61 23.23 13.32 20.25
N ARG A 62 24.00 13.76 19.24
CA ARG A 62 23.48 14.13 17.92
C ARG A 62 22.87 12.93 17.21
N THR A 63 23.61 11.82 17.17
CA THR A 63 23.17 10.59 16.51
C THR A 63 21.87 10.06 17.13
N HIS A 64 21.79 9.99 18.46
CA HIS A 64 20.58 9.58 19.16
C HIS A 64 19.41 10.53 18.89
N ALA A 65 19.63 11.85 18.97
CA ALA A 65 18.57 12.82 18.68
C ALA A 65 18.02 12.71 17.25
N LEU A 66 18.88 12.46 16.25
CA LEU A 66 18.45 12.28 14.86
C LEU A 66 17.65 10.98 14.65
N LEU A 67 18.08 9.87 15.27
CA LEU A 67 17.33 8.61 15.24
C LEU A 67 15.96 8.75 15.91
N ASP A 68 15.91 9.37 17.09
CA ASP A 68 14.66 9.59 17.82
C ASP A 68 13.74 10.59 17.09
N LEU A 69 14.30 11.60 16.42
CA LEU A 69 13.54 12.50 15.54
C LEU A 69 12.96 11.74 14.35
N SER A 70 13.76 10.90 13.69
CA SER A 70 13.28 10.08 12.58
C SER A 70 12.12 9.18 13.01
N GLU A 71 12.30 8.49 14.13
CA GLU A 71 11.30 7.57 14.68
C GLU A 71 10.01 8.30 15.11
N LEU A 72 10.13 9.47 15.76
CA LEU A 72 9.00 10.32 16.09
C LEU A 72 8.22 10.74 14.82
N HIS A 73 8.91 11.23 13.79
CA HIS A 73 8.25 11.68 12.56
C HIS A 73 7.61 10.50 11.81
N LEU A 74 8.26 9.34 11.80
CA LEU A 74 7.72 8.12 11.21
C LEU A 74 6.44 7.67 11.94
N ALA A 75 6.45 7.68 13.28
CA ALA A 75 5.27 7.35 14.08
C ALA A 75 4.08 8.29 13.81
N TRP A 76 4.32 9.49 13.29
CA TRP A 76 3.30 10.45 12.87
C TRP A 76 3.03 10.44 11.36
N MET A 77 3.54 9.43 10.64
CA MET A 77 3.43 9.28 9.18
C MET A 77 4.03 10.44 8.37
N MET A 78 4.93 11.23 8.96
CA MET A 78 5.75 12.25 8.30
C MET A 78 6.99 11.61 7.66
N ARG A 79 6.75 10.77 6.64
CA ARG A 79 7.76 9.87 6.07
C ARG A 79 8.96 10.60 5.47
N GLN A 80 8.74 11.73 4.80
CA GLN A 80 9.81 12.47 4.13
C GLN A 80 10.72 13.16 5.14
N GLU A 81 10.14 13.70 6.22
CA GLU A 81 10.87 14.28 7.33
C GLU A 81 11.66 13.21 8.09
N ALA A 82 11.04 12.06 8.34
CA ALA A 82 11.70 10.92 8.97
C ALA A 82 12.90 10.43 8.17
N ALA A 83 12.76 10.32 6.84
CA ALA A 83 13.85 9.98 5.93
C ALA A 83 14.95 11.06 5.97
N GLY A 84 14.58 12.34 5.93
CA GLY A 84 15.55 13.45 5.99
C GLY A 84 16.41 13.47 7.26
N PHE A 85 15.87 13.03 8.41
CA PHE A 85 16.67 12.87 9.62
C PHE A 85 17.61 11.65 9.59
N LEU A 86 17.21 10.55 8.91
CA LEU A 86 18.10 9.40 8.71
C LEU A 86 19.23 9.73 7.74
N ASP A 87 18.92 10.39 6.62
CA ASP A 87 19.90 10.78 5.60
C ASP A 87 20.95 11.77 6.14
N ALA A 88 20.66 12.43 7.25
CA ALA A 88 21.61 13.31 7.94
C ALA A 88 22.68 12.53 8.73
N LEU A 89 22.51 11.23 8.93
CA LEU A 89 23.46 10.34 9.59
C LEU A 89 24.42 9.73 8.56
N ASP A 90 25.69 9.60 8.94
CA ASP A 90 26.65 8.82 8.17
C ASP A 90 26.55 7.35 8.55
N ALA A 91 25.85 6.56 7.73
CA ALA A 91 25.59 5.15 8.00
C ALA A 91 26.87 4.31 8.13
N GLU A 92 27.97 4.70 7.47
CA GLU A 92 29.26 3.98 7.56
C GLU A 92 29.97 4.22 8.89
N ALA A 93 29.64 5.32 9.58
CA ALA A 93 30.20 5.68 10.88
C ALA A 93 29.38 5.13 12.06
N LEU A 94 28.16 4.62 11.81
CA LEU A 94 27.32 4.04 12.85
C LEU A 94 27.86 2.68 13.30
N SER A 95 27.65 2.37 14.58
CA SER A 95 28.04 1.08 15.16
C SER A 95 27.02 0.58 16.18
N ASP A 96 27.06 -0.72 16.42
CA ASP A 96 26.25 -1.43 17.41
C ASP A 96 24.74 -1.21 17.25
N ASP A 97 24.10 -0.58 18.24
CA ASP A 97 22.66 -0.38 18.27
C ASP A 97 22.19 0.75 17.35
N THR A 98 23.00 1.79 17.17
CA THR A 98 22.65 2.92 16.31
C THR A 98 22.56 2.51 14.85
N GLU A 99 23.46 1.64 14.39
CA GLU A 99 23.43 1.05 13.05
C GLU A 99 22.20 0.15 12.85
N ARG A 100 21.82 -0.64 13.88
CA ARG A 100 20.60 -1.47 13.82
C ARG A 100 19.33 -0.62 13.78
N ARG A 101 19.22 0.42 14.62
CA ARG A 101 18.09 1.35 14.63
C ARG A 101 17.95 2.06 13.30
N HIS A 102 19.06 2.60 12.77
CA HIS A 102 19.09 3.24 11.45
C HIS A 102 18.55 2.31 10.35
N ARG A 103 19.10 1.08 10.25
CA ARG A 103 18.65 0.08 9.25
C ARG A 103 17.18 -0.30 9.41
N THR A 104 16.71 -0.46 10.64
CA THR A 104 15.31 -0.83 10.91
C THR A 104 14.36 0.30 10.54
N LEU A 105 14.70 1.56 10.81
CA LEU A 105 13.92 2.73 10.42
C LEU A 105 13.89 2.91 8.89
N ALA A 106 15.04 2.77 8.22
CA ALA A 106 15.11 2.81 6.76
C ALA A 106 14.24 1.71 6.13
N LEU A 107 14.25 0.50 6.70
CA LEU A 107 13.42 -0.60 6.25
C LEU A 107 11.92 -0.34 6.47
N ALA A 108 11.54 0.25 7.60
CA ALA A 108 10.17 0.63 7.89
C ALA A 108 9.64 1.66 6.89
N LEU A 109 10.46 2.67 6.56
CA LEU A 109 10.14 3.67 5.53
C LEU A 109 9.95 3.03 4.16
N ALA A 110 10.88 2.16 3.74
CA ALA A 110 10.81 1.46 2.47
C ALA A 110 9.58 0.53 2.39
N LEU A 111 9.22 -0.15 3.48
CA LEU A 111 8.00 -0.96 3.54
C LEU A 111 6.72 -0.13 3.39
N LEU A 112 6.71 1.14 3.78
CA LEU A 112 5.56 2.03 3.62
C LEU A 112 5.45 2.62 2.21
N ASP A 113 6.44 2.45 1.35
CA ASP A 113 6.48 3.10 0.05
C ASP A 113 5.34 2.65 -0.89
N SER A 114 4.75 3.58 -1.62
CA SER A 114 3.65 3.32 -2.55
C SER A 114 4.14 2.88 -3.94
N ASP A 115 5.44 2.97 -4.23
CA ASP A 115 5.99 2.47 -5.49
C ASP A 115 6.00 0.93 -5.51
N THR A 116 5.28 0.37 -6.49
CA THR A 116 5.07 -1.07 -6.67
C THR A 116 5.78 -1.59 -7.91
N ALA A 117 6.67 -0.80 -8.52
CA ALA A 117 7.44 -1.20 -9.69
C ALA A 117 8.21 -2.51 -9.45
N VAL A 118 8.21 -3.38 -10.47
CA VAL A 118 8.90 -4.67 -10.42
C VAL A 118 10.41 -4.45 -10.22
N GLY A 119 10.98 -5.03 -9.16
CA GLY A 119 12.38 -4.83 -8.79
C GLY A 119 12.66 -3.53 -8.05
N GLY A 120 11.62 -2.74 -7.74
CA GLY A 120 11.70 -1.53 -6.93
C GLY A 120 12.08 -1.79 -5.47
N GLU A 121 12.26 -0.70 -4.73
CA GLU A 121 12.71 -0.70 -3.33
C GLU A 121 11.77 -1.49 -2.41
N LEU A 122 10.45 -1.43 -2.65
CA LEU A 122 9.44 -2.15 -1.87
C LEU A 122 9.66 -3.67 -1.90
N GLY A 123 9.99 -4.23 -3.07
CA GLY A 123 10.24 -5.67 -3.22
C GLY A 123 11.48 -6.13 -2.43
N GLN A 124 12.52 -5.30 -2.39
CA GLN A 124 13.74 -5.57 -1.61
C GLN A 124 13.45 -5.45 -0.11
N ALA A 125 12.72 -4.41 0.31
CA ALA A 125 12.33 -4.20 1.71
C ALA A 125 11.51 -5.37 2.27
N VAL A 126 10.59 -5.93 1.49
CA VAL A 126 9.81 -7.12 1.87
C VAL A 126 10.69 -8.35 2.09
N SER A 127 11.79 -8.49 1.34
CA SER A 127 12.76 -9.57 1.51
C SER A 127 13.63 -9.37 2.75
N TRP A 128 14.12 -8.14 2.98
CA TRP A 128 14.99 -7.82 4.10
C TRP A 128 14.29 -7.74 5.47
N SER A 129 12.96 -7.66 5.49
CA SER A 129 12.15 -7.64 6.72
C SER A 129 11.80 -9.02 7.28
N VAL A 130 12.31 -10.10 6.69
CA VAL A 130 12.11 -11.46 7.22
C VAL A 130 12.67 -11.56 8.64
N GLY A 131 11.83 -12.02 9.58
CA GLY A 131 12.20 -12.19 10.99
C GLY A 131 11.98 -10.94 11.86
N TRP A 132 11.57 -9.82 11.29
CA TRP A 132 11.21 -8.63 12.06
C TRP A 132 9.77 -8.70 12.58
N ALA A 133 9.59 -9.24 13.80
CA ALA A 133 8.27 -9.46 14.40
C ALA A 133 7.42 -8.17 14.49
N GLN A 134 8.01 -7.05 14.92
CA GLN A 134 7.32 -5.76 15.01
C GLN A 134 6.87 -5.24 13.62
N GLY A 135 7.60 -5.57 12.56
CA GLY A 135 7.31 -5.13 11.20
C GLY A 135 6.41 -6.07 10.40
N GLU A 136 5.87 -7.15 11.00
CA GLU A 136 5.07 -8.13 10.25
C GLU A 136 3.82 -7.50 9.62
N ALA A 137 3.14 -6.57 10.29
CA ALA A 137 2.01 -5.83 9.72
C ALA A 137 2.42 -4.92 8.54
N LEU A 138 3.54 -4.20 8.66
CA LEU A 138 4.08 -3.38 7.56
C LEU A 138 4.42 -4.23 6.35
N ARG A 139 5.03 -5.40 6.58
CA ARG A 139 5.41 -6.35 5.55
C ARG A 139 4.19 -6.97 4.86
N ALA A 140 3.16 -7.35 5.62
CA ALA A 140 1.91 -7.86 5.06
C ALA A 140 1.21 -6.81 4.17
N ALA A 141 1.16 -5.55 4.62
CA ALA A 141 0.62 -4.45 3.82
C ALA A 141 1.44 -4.19 2.55
N ALA A 142 2.78 -4.29 2.63
CA ALA A 142 3.65 -4.18 1.47
C ALA A 142 3.41 -5.29 0.44
N PHE A 143 3.23 -6.55 0.89
CA PHE A 143 2.83 -7.64 0.00
C PHE A 143 1.48 -7.39 -0.66
N ALA A 144 0.52 -6.83 0.07
CA ALA A 144 -0.78 -6.47 -0.48
C ALA A 144 -0.65 -5.42 -1.61
N ARG A 145 0.14 -4.37 -1.38
CA ARG A 145 0.45 -3.34 -2.41
C ARG A 145 1.14 -3.92 -3.64
N LEU A 146 2.05 -4.89 -3.46
CA LEU A 146 2.72 -5.60 -4.56
C LEU A 146 1.79 -6.59 -5.30
N GLY A 147 0.54 -6.75 -4.87
CA GLY A 147 -0.39 -7.73 -5.44
C GLY A 147 -0.05 -9.19 -5.10
N ALA A 148 0.86 -9.41 -4.15
CA ALA A 148 1.26 -10.74 -3.67
C ALA A 148 0.29 -11.22 -2.57
N THR A 149 -0.98 -11.38 -2.92
CA THR A 149 -2.08 -11.69 -1.99
C THR A 149 -1.83 -12.97 -1.18
N ASP A 150 -1.28 -14.00 -1.80
CA ASP A 150 -0.96 -15.27 -1.13
C ASP A 150 0.12 -15.12 -0.06
N GLU A 151 1.11 -14.24 -0.28
CA GLU A 151 2.16 -13.95 0.70
C GLU A 151 1.63 -13.08 1.84
N ALA A 152 0.79 -12.08 1.52
CA ALA A 152 0.11 -11.29 2.54
C ALA A 152 -0.76 -12.18 3.43
N ALA A 153 -1.57 -13.07 2.84
CA ALA A 153 -2.43 -14.01 3.53
C ALA A 153 -1.67 -14.90 4.52
N ARG A 154 -0.48 -15.38 4.14
CA ARG A 154 0.39 -16.20 5.01
C ARG A 154 0.82 -15.47 6.29
N LEU A 155 0.88 -14.14 6.28
CA LEU A 155 1.30 -13.35 7.43
C LEU A 155 0.12 -12.93 8.34
N MET A 156 -1.11 -13.00 7.83
CA MET A 156 -2.33 -12.51 8.51
C MET A 156 -2.50 -12.97 9.97
N PRO A 157 -2.22 -14.23 10.35
CA PRO A 157 -2.38 -14.68 11.74
C PRO A 157 -1.53 -13.91 12.75
N ARG A 158 -0.42 -13.28 12.32
CA ARG A 158 0.48 -12.50 13.17
C ARG A 158 0.37 -10.99 12.96
N THR A 159 -0.35 -10.59 11.91
CA THR A 159 -0.55 -9.18 11.56
C THR A 159 -1.30 -8.42 12.65
N VAL A 160 -2.33 -9.01 13.27
CA VAL A 160 -3.14 -8.31 14.29
C VAL A 160 -2.31 -7.97 15.54
N GLU A 161 -1.45 -8.88 15.99
CA GLU A 161 -0.56 -8.64 17.14
C GLU A 161 0.49 -7.57 16.81
N SER A 162 1.17 -7.71 15.67
CA SER A 162 2.19 -6.73 15.25
C SER A 162 1.60 -5.35 14.95
N LEU A 163 0.35 -5.26 14.46
CA LEU A 163 -0.35 -4.00 14.23
C LEU A 163 -0.44 -3.15 15.51
N GLY A 164 -0.70 -3.78 16.66
CA GLY A 164 -0.77 -3.10 17.95
C GLY A 164 0.56 -2.51 18.44
N THR A 165 1.68 -2.86 17.81
CA THR A 165 3.01 -2.32 18.13
C THR A 165 3.37 -1.06 17.34
N LEU A 166 2.55 -0.72 16.34
CA LEU A 166 2.71 0.47 15.51
C LEU A 166 1.95 1.65 16.11
N SER A 167 2.32 2.87 15.71
CA SER A 167 1.59 4.08 16.10
C SER A 167 0.18 4.12 15.48
N PRO A 168 -0.78 4.85 16.07
CA PRO A 168 -2.11 5.01 15.49
C PRO A 168 -2.12 5.51 14.04
N ALA A 169 -1.22 6.44 13.69
CA ALA A 169 -1.12 6.97 12.33
C ALA A 169 -0.58 5.92 11.35
N MET A 170 0.39 5.10 11.77
CA MET A 170 0.91 4.01 10.94
C MET A 170 -0.14 2.90 10.75
N GLN A 171 -0.88 2.55 11.81
CA GLN A 171 -2.00 1.61 11.72
C GLN A 171 -3.02 2.09 10.68
N ALA A 172 -3.46 3.35 10.77
CA ALA A 172 -4.41 3.93 9.83
C ALA A 172 -3.92 3.91 8.37
N ALA A 173 -2.61 4.11 8.16
CA ALA A 173 -2.03 4.10 6.82
C ALA A 173 -2.06 2.72 6.15
N ILE A 174 -1.88 1.64 6.91
CA ILE A 174 -1.76 0.28 6.36
C ILE A 174 -3.03 -0.57 6.50
N LEU A 175 -3.96 -0.18 7.39
CA LEU A 175 -5.22 -0.91 7.62
C LEU A 175 -6.01 -1.20 6.34
N PRO A 176 -6.15 -0.25 5.38
CA PRO A 176 -6.81 -0.53 4.11
C PRO A 176 -6.15 -1.67 3.32
N ASP A 177 -4.83 -1.67 3.20
CA ASP A 177 -4.07 -2.71 2.50
C ASP A 177 -4.26 -4.09 3.15
N LEU A 178 -4.23 -4.13 4.48
CA LEU A 178 -4.38 -5.36 5.25
C LEU A 178 -5.80 -5.94 5.13
N LEU A 179 -6.82 -5.10 5.27
CA LEU A 179 -8.21 -5.54 5.14
C LEU A 179 -8.49 -6.03 3.71
N GLU A 180 -7.98 -5.32 2.71
CA GLU A 180 -8.11 -5.75 1.32
C GLU A 180 -7.46 -7.12 1.07
N ALA A 181 -6.25 -7.35 1.61
CA ALA A 181 -5.59 -8.64 1.51
C ALA A 181 -6.35 -9.76 2.23
N ALA A 182 -6.90 -9.50 3.42
CA ALA A 182 -7.70 -10.48 4.15
C ALA A 182 -8.98 -10.84 3.38
N LEU A 183 -9.66 -9.86 2.77
CA LEU A 183 -10.82 -10.09 1.90
C LEU A 183 -10.46 -10.89 0.65
N ALA A 184 -9.34 -10.57 0.00
CA ALA A 184 -8.86 -11.30 -1.17
C ALA A 184 -8.50 -12.77 -0.85
N ALA A 185 -8.05 -13.03 0.38
CA ALA A 185 -7.76 -14.36 0.88
C ALA A 185 -8.99 -15.11 1.43
N GLU A 186 -10.17 -14.48 1.46
CA GLU A 186 -11.38 -14.99 2.10
C GLU A 186 -11.18 -15.36 3.59
N ASP A 187 -10.22 -14.72 4.27
CA ASP A 187 -10.00 -14.89 5.71
C ASP A 187 -10.97 -13.98 6.48
N TRP A 188 -12.22 -14.42 6.57
CA TRP A 188 -13.32 -13.64 7.15
C TRP A 188 -13.11 -13.29 8.63
N GLU A 189 -12.42 -14.14 9.39
CA GLU A 189 -12.13 -13.89 10.80
C GLU A 189 -11.15 -12.73 10.94
N VAL A 190 -10.04 -12.76 10.19
CA VAL A 190 -9.06 -11.66 10.19
C VAL A 190 -9.65 -10.39 9.58
N ALA A 191 -10.42 -10.49 8.48
CA ALA A 191 -11.08 -9.34 7.87
C ALA A 191 -12.03 -8.65 8.85
N GLN A 192 -12.80 -9.41 9.65
CA GLN A 192 -13.66 -8.84 10.68
C GLN A 192 -12.86 -8.17 11.80
N ALA A 193 -11.76 -8.79 12.25
CA ALA A 193 -10.88 -8.22 13.27
C ALA A 193 -10.25 -6.90 12.79
N LEU A 194 -9.74 -6.86 11.55
CA LEU A 194 -9.18 -5.65 10.96
C LEU A 194 -10.23 -4.56 10.74
N ALA A 195 -11.43 -4.92 10.26
CA ALA A 195 -12.53 -3.97 10.09
C ALA A 195 -12.96 -3.32 11.42
N ALA A 196 -12.85 -4.05 12.55
CA ALA A 196 -13.16 -3.51 13.87
C ALA A 196 -12.15 -2.46 14.36
N GLU A 197 -10.96 -2.37 13.76
CA GLU A 197 -9.97 -1.34 14.05
C GLU A 197 -10.29 -0.01 13.35
N PHE A 198 -10.91 -0.02 12.17
CA PHE A 198 -11.19 1.20 11.38
C PHE A 198 -11.90 2.32 12.17
N PRO A 199 -12.98 2.05 12.96
CA PRO A 199 -13.66 3.10 13.71
C PRO A 199 -12.82 3.79 14.80
N LYS A 200 -11.68 3.20 15.18
CA LYS A 200 -10.74 3.78 16.15
C LYS A 200 -9.86 4.88 15.54
N HIS A 201 -9.81 4.96 14.21
CA HIS A 201 -9.05 5.96 13.46
C HIS A 201 -10.00 6.99 12.83
N PRO A 202 -10.04 8.24 13.32
CA PRO A 202 -10.96 9.27 12.83
C PRO A 202 -10.91 9.50 11.31
N GLU A 203 -9.72 9.41 10.73
CA GLU A 203 -9.45 9.56 9.30
C GLU A 203 -10.04 8.43 8.44
N LEU A 204 -10.23 7.23 9.00
CA LEU A 204 -10.76 6.07 8.28
C LEU A 204 -12.25 5.87 8.50
N ARG A 205 -12.75 6.18 9.71
CA ARG A 205 -14.10 5.82 10.19
C ARG A 205 -15.23 6.18 9.21
N ASP A 206 -15.16 7.36 8.60
CA ASP A 206 -16.17 7.85 7.64
C ASP A 206 -15.58 8.04 6.22
N GLY A 207 -14.40 7.47 5.98
CA GLY A 207 -13.65 7.60 4.75
C GLY A 207 -14.18 6.71 3.61
N PRO A 208 -13.94 7.07 2.34
CA PRO A 208 -14.27 6.24 1.19
C PRO A 208 -13.61 4.85 1.23
N ALA A 209 -12.39 4.74 1.77
CA ALA A 209 -11.67 3.47 1.90
C ALA A 209 -12.46 2.44 2.70
N TYR A 210 -12.95 2.80 3.88
CA TYR A 210 -13.70 1.88 4.72
C TYR A 210 -14.99 1.43 4.05
N ARG A 211 -15.75 2.39 3.50
CA ARG A 211 -17.02 2.11 2.80
C ARG A 211 -16.81 1.21 1.58
N PHE A 212 -15.75 1.47 0.82
CA PHE A 212 -15.38 0.63 -0.33
C PHE A 212 -15.08 -0.81 0.11
N LEU A 213 -14.28 -0.99 1.17
CA LEU A 213 -13.89 -2.33 1.62
C LEU A 213 -15.07 -3.10 2.23
N LEU A 214 -15.98 -2.43 2.95
CA LEU A 214 -17.23 -3.04 3.39
C LEU A 214 -18.12 -3.46 2.22
N ALA A 215 -18.25 -2.60 1.20
CA ALA A 215 -18.98 -2.92 -0.01
C ALA A 215 -18.36 -4.12 -0.75
N ARG A 216 -17.02 -4.19 -0.78
CA ARG A 216 -16.29 -5.32 -1.35
C ARG A 216 -16.55 -6.62 -0.61
N ALA A 217 -16.59 -6.59 0.72
CA ALA A 217 -16.97 -7.76 1.53
C ALA A 217 -18.41 -8.22 1.23
N SER A 218 -19.35 -7.29 1.08
CA SER A 218 -20.74 -7.59 0.66
C SER A 218 -20.79 -8.22 -0.73
N GLU A 219 -20.01 -7.71 -1.68
CA GLU A 219 -19.93 -8.27 -3.04
C GLU A 219 -19.41 -9.71 -3.02
N LEU A 220 -18.31 -9.95 -2.29
CA LEU A 220 -17.70 -11.28 -2.16
C LEU A 220 -18.62 -12.29 -1.44
N SER A 221 -19.45 -11.83 -0.52
CA SER A 221 -20.45 -12.67 0.17
C SER A 221 -21.76 -12.86 -0.63
N GLY A 222 -21.90 -12.19 -1.78
CA GLY A 222 -23.05 -12.29 -2.67
C GLY A 222 -24.22 -11.35 -2.35
N ASP A 223 -24.07 -10.45 -1.37
CA ASP A 223 -25.06 -9.39 -1.10
C ASP A 223 -24.84 -8.20 -2.04
N LEU A 224 -25.27 -8.37 -3.29
CA LEU A 224 -25.09 -7.37 -4.35
C LEU A 224 -25.82 -6.05 -4.07
N LEU A 225 -26.93 -6.08 -3.34
CA LEU A 225 -27.67 -4.86 -2.98
C LEU A 225 -26.85 -4.03 -1.99
N MET A 226 -26.36 -4.67 -0.92
CA MET A 226 -25.52 -4.01 0.07
C MET A 226 -24.19 -3.54 -0.54
N ALA A 227 -23.59 -4.34 -1.44
CA ALA A 227 -22.40 -3.94 -2.19
C ALA A 227 -22.65 -2.68 -3.03
N PHE A 228 -23.77 -2.63 -3.76
CA PHE A 228 -24.15 -1.46 -4.55
C PHE A 228 -24.30 -0.20 -3.70
N GLU A 229 -25.06 -0.28 -2.60
CA GLU A 229 -25.27 0.86 -1.71
C GLU A 229 -23.94 1.35 -1.11
N GLY A 230 -23.09 0.42 -0.67
CA GLY A 230 -21.79 0.75 -0.10
C GLY A 230 -20.85 1.39 -1.13
N TYR A 231 -20.77 0.86 -2.35
CA TYR A 231 -19.96 1.47 -3.41
C TYR A 231 -20.51 2.83 -3.84
N ALA A 232 -21.83 3.01 -3.91
CA ALA A 232 -22.44 4.30 -4.22
C ALA A 232 -22.11 5.36 -3.17
N GLN A 233 -22.03 5.00 -1.89
CA GLN A 233 -21.59 5.90 -0.83
C GLN A 233 -20.08 6.19 -0.91
N ALA A 234 -19.24 5.19 -1.16
CA ALA A 234 -17.81 5.37 -1.32
C ALA A 234 -17.46 6.25 -2.53
N ALA A 235 -18.19 6.09 -3.65
CA ALA A 235 -18.00 6.83 -4.89
C ALA A 235 -18.23 8.35 -4.78
N GLN A 236 -18.83 8.84 -3.68
CA GLN A 236 -19.01 10.27 -3.41
C GLN A 236 -17.72 10.96 -2.93
N GLY A 237 -16.71 10.18 -2.52
CA GLY A 237 -15.42 10.70 -2.09
C GLY A 237 -14.56 11.27 -3.23
N ARG A 238 -13.34 11.70 -2.92
CA ARG A 238 -12.41 12.31 -3.88
C ARG A 238 -11.04 11.62 -3.93
N ASP A 239 -10.89 10.51 -3.23
CA ASP A 239 -9.64 9.76 -3.15
C ASP A 239 -9.63 8.56 -4.12
N ALA A 240 -8.53 7.82 -4.08
CA ALA A 240 -8.33 6.60 -4.86
C ALA A 240 -9.45 5.57 -4.64
N TYR A 241 -9.90 5.39 -3.39
CA TYR A 241 -10.95 4.44 -3.05
C TYR A 241 -12.32 4.85 -3.60
N ALA A 242 -12.64 6.14 -3.62
CA ALA A 242 -13.84 6.64 -4.29
C ALA A 242 -13.80 6.37 -5.80
N GLN A 243 -12.64 6.50 -6.43
CA GLN A 243 -12.50 6.14 -7.85
C GLN A 243 -12.66 4.64 -8.07
N ARG A 244 -12.03 3.82 -7.23
CA ARG A 244 -12.21 2.35 -7.27
C ARG A 244 -13.68 1.96 -7.10
N ALA A 245 -14.42 2.64 -6.21
CA ALA A 245 -15.85 2.41 -6.02
C ALA A 245 -16.67 2.72 -7.28
N ARG A 246 -16.35 3.80 -8.02
CA ARG A 246 -17.02 4.12 -9.30
C ARG A 246 -16.81 3.01 -10.34
N LEU A 247 -15.57 2.51 -10.44
CA LEU A 247 -15.26 1.41 -11.35
C LEU A 247 -15.96 0.11 -10.92
N ALA A 248 -16.01 -0.18 -9.62
CA ALA A 248 -16.70 -1.33 -9.06
C ALA A 248 -18.21 -1.29 -9.34
N LEU A 249 -18.88 -0.14 -9.19
CA LEU A 249 -20.30 0.02 -9.54
C LEU A 249 -20.57 -0.35 -11.00
N VAL A 250 -19.71 0.13 -11.91
CA VAL A 250 -19.84 -0.16 -13.34
C VAL A 250 -19.65 -1.67 -13.61
N ARG A 251 -18.58 -2.27 -13.06
CA ARG A 251 -18.30 -3.72 -13.23
C ARG A 251 -19.40 -4.60 -12.68
N MET A 252 -19.82 -4.34 -11.45
CA MET A 252 -20.84 -5.11 -10.77
C MET A 252 -22.20 -4.92 -11.45
N GLY A 253 -22.57 -3.69 -11.82
CA GLY A 253 -23.81 -3.40 -12.54
C GLY A 253 -23.89 -4.11 -13.90
N ARG A 254 -22.77 -4.17 -14.63
CA ARG A 254 -22.68 -4.94 -15.89
C ARG A 254 -22.77 -6.45 -15.65
N THR A 255 -22.07 -6.95 -14.64
CA THR A 255 -22.05 -8.40 -14.32
C THR A 255 -23.42 -8.91 -13.86
N ALA A 256 -24.15 -8.09 -13.11
CA ALA A 256 -25.49 -8.41 -12.62
C ALA A 256 -26.61 -8.10 -13.64
N ASP A 257 -26.28 -7.62 -14.84
CA ASP A 257 -27.21 -7.22 -15.90
C ASP A 257 -28.27 -6.17 -15.46
N VAL A 258 -27.89 -5.31 -14.51
CA VAL A 258 -28.73 -4.21 -13.98
C VAL A 258 -28.30 -2.84 -14.50
N LEU A 259 -27.15 -2.76 -15.19
CA LEU A 259 -26.63 -1.55 -15.81
C LEU A 259 -26.47 -1.76 -17.33
N PRO A 260 -27.30 -1.12 -18.15
CA PRO A 260 -27.14 -1.12 -19.60
C PRO A 260 -25.76 -0.62 -20.02
N LEU A 261 -25.24 -1.12 -21.15
CA LEU A 261 -23.91 -0.78 -21.66
C LEU A 261 -23.76 0.73 -21.92
N GLU A 262 -24.80 1.37 -22.45
CA GLU A 262 -24.83 2.82 -22.70
C GLU A 262 -24.71 3.66 -21.42
N ASP A 263 -25.41 3.25 -20.35
CA ASP A 263 -25.36 3.93 -19.05
C ASP A 263 -23.99 3.73 -18.39
N ALA A 264 -23.45 2.50 -18.44
CA ALA A 264 -22.11 2.20 -17.95
C ALA A 264 -21.05 3.06 -18.65
N LEU A 265 -21.13 3.17 -19.97
CA LEU A 265 -20.22 3.97 -20.77
C LEU A 265 -20.36 5.47 -20.48
N SER A 266 -21.58 5.96 -20.26
CA SER A 266 -21.84 7.34 -19.83
C SER A 266 -21.21 7.64 -18.47
N LEU A 267 -21.31 6.73 -17.51
CA LEU A 267 -20.66 6.85 -16.21
C LEU A 267 -19.13 6.88 -16.33
N LEU A 268 -18.54 6.00 -17.15
CA LEU A 268 -17.09 5.98 -17.37
C LEU A 268 -16.57 7.25 -18.08
N LYS A 269 -17.32 7.77 -19.05
CA LYS A 269 -17.00 9.06 -19.72
C LYS A 269 -16.99 10.23 -18.74
N ALA A 270 -17.84 10.21 -17.72
CA ALA A 270 -17.85 11.22 -16.66
C ALA A 270 -16.68 10.99 -15.68
N ALA A 271 -16.46 9.75 -15.25
CA ALA A 271 -15.46 9.39 -14.25
C ALA A 271 -14.02 9.62 -14.71
N ARG A 272 -13.72 9.56 -16.03
CA ARG A 272 -12.36 9.68 -16.59
C ARG A 272 -11.65 11.01 -16.28
N TRP A 273 -12.40 12.06 -15.97
CA TRP A 273 -11.84 13.38 -15.63
C TRP A 273 -11.67 13.59 -14.13
N MET A 274 -12.15 12.66 -13.31
CA MET A 274 -12.17 12.78 -11.85
C MET A 274 -10.88 12.27 -11.20
N TRP A 275 -10.09 11.44 -11.91
CA TRP A 275 -8.89 10.81 -11.41
C TRP A 275 -7.91 10.53 -12.55
N SER A 276 -6.61 10.72 -12.33
CA SER A 276 -5.58 10.58 -13.37
C SER A 276 -4.20 10.29 -12.80
N GLY A 277 -3.33 9.66 -13.59
CA GLY A 277 -1.88 9.60 -13.32
C GLY A 277 -1.39 8.37 -12.54
N ASP A 278 -2.22 7.35 -12.35
CA ASP A 278 -1.85 6.12 -11.67
C ASP A 278 -2.50 4.86 -12.29
N ALA A 279 -2.27 3.71 -11.66
CA ALA A 279 -2.83 2.43 -12.09
C ALA A 279 -4.37 2.41 -12.07
N ILE A 280 -5.02 3.12 -11.14
CA ILE A 280 -6.49 3.19 -11.06
C ILE A 280 -7.04 3.99 -12.24
N ALA A 281 -6.38 5.07 -12.64
CA ALA A 281 -6.73 5.81 -13.84
C ALA A 281 -6.58 4.93 -15.09
N ARG A 282 -5.47 4.18 -15.20
CA ARG A 282 -5.24 3.23 -16.32
C ARG A 282 -6.32 2.15 -16.38
N ASP A 283 -6.74 1.63 -15.23
CA ASP A 283 -7.83 0.64 -15.11
C ASP A 283 -9.16 1.22 -15.61
N GLY A 284 -9.49 2.45 -15.21
CA GLY A 284 -10.69 3.15 -15.68
C GLY A 284 -10.70 3.42 -17.19
N VAL A 285 -9.55 3.82 -17.76
CA VAL A 285 -9.43 4.05 -19.21
C VAL A 285 -9.50 2.72 -19.98
N THR A 286 -8.93 1.64 -19.45
CA THR A 286 -9.04 0.30 -20.02
C THR A 286 -10.51 -0.15 -20.06
N LEU A 287 -11.23 -0.01 -18.95
CA LEU A 287 -12.65 -0.34 -18.88
C LEU A 287 -13.49 0.48 -19.86
N LEU A 288 -13.16 1.77 -20.03
CA LEU A 288 -13.81 2.63 -21.03
C LEU A 288 -13.54 2.18 -22.47
N ALA A 289 -12.31 1.78 -22.78
CA ALA A 289 -11.95 1.27 -24.11
C ALA A 289 -12.75 0.00 -24.45
N ASP A 290 -12.82 -0.93 -23.49
CA ASP A 290 -13.49 -2.22 -23.65
C ASP A 290 -15.00 -2.03 -23.90
N MET A 291 -15.66 -1.25 -23.05
CA MET A 291 -17.10 -1.00 -23.18
C MET A 291 -17.45 -0.17 -24.41
N ALA A 292 -16.60 0.79 -24.79
CA ALA A 292 -16.82 1.57 -26.01
C ALA A 292 -16.70 0.71 -27.26
N ALA A 293 -15.74 -0.22 -27.30
CA ALA A 293 -15.61 -1.17 -28.39
C ALA A 293 -16.83 -2.12 -28.45
N GLU A 294 -17.31 -2.62 -27.31
CA GLU A 294 -18.51 -3.48 -27.21
C GLU A 294 -19.76 -2.77 -27.74
N GLN A 295 -19.93 -1.48 -27.42
CA GLN A 295 -21.07 -0.66 -27.87
C GLN A 295 -20.95 -0.22 -29.35
N GLY A 296 -19.77 -0.38 -29.97
CA GLY A 296 -19.48 0.14 -31.31
C GLY A 296 -19.14 1.64 -31.36
N GLU A 297 -18.88 2.27 -30.21
CA GLU A 297 -18.40 3.65 -30.12
C GLU A 297 -16.91 3.77 -30.45
N THR A 298 -16.59 3.70 -31.74
CA THR A 298 -15.22 3.69 -32.27
C THR A 298 -14.37 4.87 -31.78
N ASP A 299 -14.89 6.10 -31.83
CA ASP A 299 -14.13 7.30 -31.44
C ASP A 299 -13.73 7.27 -29.96
N THR A 300 -14.65 6.86 -29.09
CA THR A 300 -14.41 6.75 -27.64
C THR A 300 -13.38 5.66 -27.35
N ALA A 301 -13.51 4.50 -28.00
CA ALA A 301 -12.60 3.38 -27.82
C ALA A 301 -11.17 3.74 -28.26
N LEU A 302 -11.02 4.36 -29.42
CA LEU A 302 -9.72 4.79 -29.95
C LEU A 302 -9.08 5.90 -29.11
N TRP A 303 -9.89 6.86 -28.63
CA TRP A 303 -9.40 7.87 -27.70
C TRP A 303 -8.83 7.23 -26.43
N ALA A 304 -9.52 6.23 -25.87
CA ALA A 304 -9.09 5.54 -24.66
C ALA A 304 -7.80 4.74 -24.89
N LEU A 305 -7.72 3.97 -25.98
CA LEU A 305 -6.50 3.24 -26.35
C LEU A 305 -5.31 4.17 -26.59
N HIS A 306 -5.53 5.31 -27.26
CA HIS A 306 -4.48 6.32 -27.44
C HIS A 306 -4.02 6.90 -26.10
N ASN A 307 -4.95 7.16 -25.17
CA ASN A 307 -4.61 7.65 -23.84
C ASN A 307 -3.71 6.65 -23.08
N LEU A 308 -4.01 5.35 -23.17
CA LEU A 308 -3.22 4.28 -22.54
C LEU A 308 -1.77 4.18 -23.08
N GLN A 309 -1.50 4.68 -24.29
CA GLN A 309 -0.16 4.65 -24.88
C GLN A 309 0.81 5.67 -24.28
N ARG A 310 0.31 6.72 -23.62
CA ARG A 310 1.15 7.84 -23.14
C ARG A 310 2.24 7.40 -22.17
N ASP A 311 1.90 6.43 -21.32
CA ASP A 311 2.76 5.91 -20.25
C ASP A 311 3.08 4.42 -20.46
N ALA A 312 2.82 3.90 -21.67
CA ALA A 312 3.05 2.50 -22.01
C ALA A 312 4.52 2.22 -22.34
N SER A 313 5.00 1.04 -21.96
CA SER A 313 6.23 0.48 -22.53
C SER A 313 6.10 0.27 -24.04
N LYS A 314 7.22 0.06 -24.73
CA LYS A 314 7.21 -0.17 -26.18
C LYS A 314 6.38 -1.40 -26.56
N GLU A 315 6.54 -2.50 -25.84
CA GLU A 315 5.76 -3.73 -26.09
C GLU A 315 4.25 -3.50 -25.86
N GLU A 316 3.88 -2.80 -24.79
CA GLU A 316 2.47 -2.49 -24.51
C GLU A 316 1.87 -1.55 -25.55
N ALA A 317 2.62 -0.56 -26.02
CA ALA A 317 2.18 0.36 -27.05
C ALA A 317 1.87 -0.37 -28.37
N GLU A 318 2.71 -1.34 -28.76
CA GLU A 318 2.46 -2.20 -29.92
C GLU A 318 1.17 -3.03 -29.75
N ALA A 319 0.95 -3.62 -28.57
CA ALA A 319 -0.29 -4.35 -28.29
C ALA A 319 -1.55 -3.46 -28.32
N LEU A 320 -1.47 -2.23 -27.80
CA LEU A 320 -2.56 -1.25 -27.86
C LEU A 320 -2.85 -0.79 -29.30
N LEU A 321 -1.82 -0.67 -30.15
CA LEU A 321 -1.99 -0.36 -31.57
C LEU A 321 -2.68 -1.49 -32.32
N GLU A 322 -2.33 -2.75 -32.05
CA GLU A 322 -3.03 -3.90 -32.64
C GLU A 322 -4.51 -3.94 -32.22
N ARG A 323 -4.82 -3.65 -30.95
CA ARG A 323 -6.23 -3.48 -30.50
C ARG A 323 -6.94 -2.35 -31.25
N ALA A 324 -6.28 -1.22 -31.44
CA ALA A 324 -6.86 -0.09 -32.17
C ALA A 324 -7.14 -0.45 -33.64
N ARG A 325 -6.24 -1.20 -34.30
CA ARG A 325 -6.44 -1.68 -35.68
C ARG A 325 -7.62 -2.66 -35.78
N ALA A 326 -7.77 -3.55 -34.81
CA ALA A 326 -8.88 -4.51 -34.79
C ALA A 326 -10.27 -3.83 -34.70
N ILE A 327 -10.35 -2.62 -34.14
CA ILE A 327 -11.59 -1.83 -34.11
C ILE A 327 -11.93 -1.26 -35.50
N TYR A 328 -10.94 -0.98 -36.35
CA TYR A 328 -11.14 -0.46 -37.71
C TYR A 328 -11.51 -1.53 -38.73
N GLY A 329 -11.06 -2.78 -38.55
CA GLY A 329 -11.16 -3.86 -39.54
C GLY A 329 -9.94 -3.97 -40.44
#